data_AF-A0A419R219-F1
#
_entry.id   AF-A0A419R219-F1
#
_cell.length_a   1.000
_cell.length_b   1.000
_cell.length_c   1.000
_cell.angle_alpha   90.00
_cell.angle_beta   90.00
_cell.angle_gamma   90.00
#
_symmetry.space_group_name_H-M   'P 1'
#
loop_
_entity.id
_entity.type
_entity.pdbx_description
1 polymer ?
#
loop_
_entity_poly.entity_id
_entity_poly.type
_entity_poly.pdbx_seq_one_letter_code
_entity_poly.pdbx_strand_id
1 'polypeptide(L)'
;MVRQFSADERAALLAIRGVGPTVIQRLEEIDVASFDDLANTSVETVCNRVAAALGTSCWKNSPQAKGAIAAAIDYARTQTGAMSQ
;
A
#
# COMPACT_ATOMS: atom_id res chain seq x y z
N MET A 1 7.87 -18.10 -0.11
CA MET A 1 6.82 -17.90 0.91
C MET A 1 6.01 -16.70 0.42
N VAL A 2 4.73 -16.88 0.12
CA VAL A 2 3.93 -15.79 -0.48
C VAL A 2 3.56 -14.81 0.64
N ARG A 3 4.09 -13.59 0.59
CA ARG A 3 3.63 -12.48 1.44
C ARG A 3 2.52 -11.78 0.67
N GLN A 4 1.29 -11.91 1.16
CA GLN A 4 0.09 -11.24 0.64
C GLN A 4 -0.74 -10.77 1.83
N PHE A 5 -1.48 -9.69 1.65
CA PHE A 5 -2.43 -9.20 2.66
C PHE A 5 -3.50 -10.26 2.93
N SER A 6 -3.82 -10.48 4.21
CA SER A 6 -4.93 -11.35 4.62
C SER A 6 -6.27 -10.76 4.18
N ALA A 7 -7.33 -11.57 4.12
CA ALA A 7 -8.65 -11.11 3.72
C ALA A 7 -9.12 -9.89 4.53
N ASP A 8 -8.88 -9.90 5.84
CA ASP A 8 -9.19 -8.80 6.77
C ASP A 8 -8.38 -7.54 6.47
N GLU A 9 -7.08 -7.67 6.22
CA GLU A 9 -6.20 -6.55 5.88
C GLU A 9 -6.60 -5.92 4.55
N ARG A 10 -6.91 -6.76 3.55
CA ARG A 10 -7.42 -6.32 2.25
C ARG A 10 -8.75 -5.60 2.40
N ALA A 11 -9.65 -6.11 3.24
CA ALA A 11 -10.94 -5.48 3.52
C ALA A 11 -10.76 -4.12 4.20
N ALA A 12 -9.85 -4.03 5.18
CA ALA A 12 -9.50 -2.78 5.85
C ALA A 12 -8.93 -1.75 4.86
N LEU A 13 -7.99 -2.17 4.00
CA LEU A 13 -7.44 -1.32 2.94
C LEU A 13 -8.52 -0.89 1.93
N LEU A 14 -9.41 -1.79 1.50
CA LEU A 14 -10.53 -1.48 0.61
C LEU A 14 -11.55 -0.49 1.23
N ALA A 15 -11.65 -0.45 2.55
CA ALA A 15 -12.46 0.53 3.26
C ALA A 15 -11.87 1.96 3.19
N ILE A 16 -10.58 2.11 2.88
CA ILE A 16 -9.92 3.40 2.75
C ILE A 16 -10.32 4.06 1.42
N ARG A 17 -10.85 5.28 1.52
CA ARG A 17 -11.26 6.05 0.34
C ARG A 17 -10.05 6.32 -0.57
N GLY A 18 -10.09 5.72 -1.76
CA GLY A 18 -9.05 5.84 -2.78
C GLY A 18 -8.16 4.60 -2.93
N VAL A 19 -8.20 3.66 -1.98
CA VAL A 19 -7.48 2.39 -2.07
C VAL A 19 -8.43 1.36 -2.70
N GLY A 20 -8.12 0.98 -3.94
CA GLY A 20 -8.86 -0.05 -4.67
C GLY A 20 -8.18 -1.42 -4.63
N PRO A 21 -8.85 -2.48 -5.09
CA PRO A 21 -8.26 -3.83 -5.17
C PRO A 21 -7.01 -3.85 -6.07
N THR A 22 -6.96 -2.97 -7.07
CA THR A 22 -5.77 -2.75 -7.92
C THR A 22 -4.58 -2.29 -7.10
N VAL A 23 -4.76 -1.38 -6.13
CA VAL A 23 -3.66 -0.86 -5.32
C VAL A 23 -3.04 -1.97 -4.49
N ILE A 24 -3.89 -2.79 -3.87
CA ILE A 24 -3.48 -3.95 -3.07
C ILE A 24 -2.68 -4.94 -3.93
N GLN A 25 -3.20 -5.32 -5.11
CA GLN A 25 -2.45 -6.20 -6.01
C GLN A 25 -1.09 -5.63 -6.40
N ARG A 26 -0.97 -4.32 -6.66
CA ARG A 26 0.32 -3.71 -7.00
C ARG A 26 1.30 -3.70 -5.84
N LEU A 27 0.82 -3.52 -4.63
CA LEU A 27 1.64 -3.61 -3.42
C LEU A 27 2.20 -5.04 -3.28
N GLU A 28 1.37 -6.06 -3.48
CA GLU A 28 1.79 -7.47 -3.48
C GLU A 28 2.88 -7.78 -4.53
N GLU A 29 2.80 -7.17 -5.72
CA GLU A 29 3.81 -7.37 -6.79
C GLU A 29 5.20 -6.80 -6.45
N ILE A 30 5.28 -5.82 -5.55
CA ILE A 30 6.55 -5.21 -5.12
C ILE A 30 7.04 -5.74 -3.77
N ASP A 31 6.52 -6.90 -3.34
CA ASP A 31 6.74 -7.55 -2.03
C ASP A 31 6.24 -6.72 -0.83
N VAL A 32 5.42 -5.70 -1.05
CA VAL A 32 4.80 -4.89 0.01
C VAL A 32 3.44 -5.48 0.32
N ALA A 33 3.41 -6.45 1.22
CA ALA A 33 2.20 -7.22 1.51
C ALA A 33 1.83 -7.29 2.99
N SER A 34 2.40 -6.40 3.79
CA SER A 34 2.18 -6.30 5.23
C SER A 34 2.06 -4.84 5.65
N PHE A 35 1.33 -4.58 6.73
CA PHE A 35 1.29 -3.24 7.33
C PHE A 35 2.68 -2.75 7.78
N ASP A 36 3.54 -3.63 8.25
CA ASP A 36 4.91 -3.26 8.66
C ASP A 36 5.74 -2.75 7.48
N ASP A 37 5.72 -3.44 6.33
CA ASP A 37 6.37 -3.00 5.09
C ASP A 37 5.80 -1.67 4.59
N LEU A 38 4.48 -1.51 4.63
CA LEU A 38 3.80 -0.25 4.29
C LEU A 38 4.22 0.88 5.24
N ALA A 39 4.23 0.64 6.55
CA ALA A 39 4.54 1.63 7.58
C ALA A 39 6.01 2.10 7.51
N ASN A 40 6.91 1.17 7.19
CA ASN A 40 8.34 1.43 6.97
C ASN A 40 8.65 2.10 5.62
N THR A 41 7.71 2.06 4.66
CA THR A 41 7.91 2.63 3.34
C THR A 41 7.24 4.01 3.21
N SER A 42 7.79 4.88 2.36
CA SER A 42 7.22 6.18 2.03
C SER A 42 6.34 6.13 0.78
N VAL A 43 5.32 7.00 0.71
CA VAL A 43 4.43 7.15 -0.45
C VAL A 43 5.21 7.24 -1.76
N GLU A 44 6.27 8.05 -1.79
CA GLU A 44 7.11 8.25 -2.96
C GLU A 44 7.88 6.98 -3.35
N THR A 45 8.39 6.25 -2.36
CA THR A 45 9.10 4.98 -2.58
C THR A 45 8.16 3.92 -3.14
N VAL A 46 6.97 3.76 -2.56
CA VAL A 46 5.94 2.85 -3.08
C VAL A 46 5.55 3.24 -4.50
N CYS A 47 5.21 4.52 -4.73
CA CYS A 47 4.84 4.99 -6.07
C CYS A 47 5.97 4.79 -7.09
N ASN A 48 7.23 5.02 -6.72
CA ASN A 48 8.37 4.78 -7.62
C ASN A 48 8.57 3.29 -7.91
N ARG A 49 8.46 2.41 -6.90
CA ARG A 49 8.55 0.95 -7.08
C ARG A 49 7.43 0.41 -7.95
N VAL A 50 6.19 0.80 -7.68
CA VAL A 50 5.01 0.41 -8.48
C VAL A 50 5.14 0.96 -9.91
N ALA A 51 5.56 2.22 -10.07
CA ALA A 51 5.78 2.81 -11.40
C ALA A 51 6.89 2.08 -12.18
N ALA A 52 7.98 1.72 -11.53
CA ALA A 52 9.08 0.97 -12.14
C ALA A 52 8.65 -0.45 -12.53
N ALA A 53 7.89 -1.14 -11.67
CA ALA A 53 7.35 -2.47 -11.94
C ALA A 53 6.35 -2.46 -13.11
N LEU A 54 5.50 -1.43 -13.19
CA LEU A 54 4.49 -1.30 -14.23
C LEU A 54 5.00 -0.67 -15.53
N GLY A 55 6.16 -0.02 -15.51
CA GLY A 55 6.62 0.85 -16.61
C GLY A 55 5.71 2.06 -16.85
N THR A 56 4.89 2.46 -15.86
CA THR A 56 3.91 3.56 -16.00
C THR A 56 4.18 4.70 -15.03
N SER A 57 4.00 5.94 -15.47
CA SER A 57 4.18 7.14 -14.62
C SER A 57 2.88 7.61 -13.94
N CYS A 58 1.77 6.90 -14.16
CA CYS A 58 0.44 7.28 -13.68
C CYS A 58 0.37 7.37 -12.15
N TRP A 59 1.18 6.59 -11.42
CA TRP A 59 1.20 6.60 -9.96
C TRP A 59 1.99 7.77 -9.36
N LYS A 60 3.13 8.14 -9.95
CA LYS A 60 3.94 9.28 -9.46
C LYS A 60 3.36 10.66 -9.82
N ASN A 61 2.56 10.74 -10.89
CA ASN A 61 1.95 11.99 -11.35
C ASN A 61 0.49 12.16 -10.92
N SER A 62 -0.21 11.10 -10.52
CA SER A 62 -1.61 11.21 -10.10
C SER A 62 -1.71 11.55 -8.60
N PRO A 63 -2.36 12.67 -8.22
CA PRO A 63 -2.59 13.00 -6.82
C PRO A 63 -3.50 11.99 -6.13
N GLN A 64 -4.38 11.30 -6.87
CA GLN A 64 -5.24 10.24 -6.33
C GLN A 64 -4.44 9.03 -5.86
N ALA A 65 -3.44 8.59 -6.64
CA ALA A 65 -2.59 7.47 -6.26
C ALA A 65 -1.77 7.80 -5.00
N LYS A 66 -1.16 9.00 -4.96
CA LYS A 66 -0.44 9.48 -3.77
C LYS A 66 -1.35 9.54 -2.54
N GLY A 67 -2.56 10.05 -2.68
CA GLY A 67 -3.53 10.10 -1.57
C GLY A 67 -3.93 8.73 -1.06
N ALA A 68 -4.18 7.78 -1.97
CA ALA A 68 -4.51 6.40 -1.61
C ALA A 68 -3.38 5.71 -0.84
N ILE A 69 -2.14 5.83 -1.34
CA ILE A 69 -0.96 5.23 -0.70
C ILE A 69 -0.64 5.92 0.62
N ALA A 70 -0.77 7.25 0.69
CA ALA A 70 -0.62 7.99 1.95
C ALA A 70 -1.60 7.49 3.01
N ALA A 71 -2.88 7.36 2.65
CA ALA A 71 -3.90 6.86 3.56
C ALA A 71 -3.66 5.38 3.97
N ALA A 72 -3.21 4.54 3.03
CA ALA A 72 -2.83 3.16 3.33
C ALA A 72 -1.64 3.07 4.30
N ILE A 73 -0.61 3.90 4.11
CA ILE A 73 0.57 3.95 4.99
C ILE A 73 0.20 4.49 6.38
N ASP A 74 -0.60 5.54 6.44
CA ASP A 74 -1.10 6.10 7.70
C ASP A 74 -1.87 5.05 8.50
N TYR A 75 -2.81 4.36 7.84
CA TYR A 75 -3.54 3.24 8.43
C TYR A 75 -2.62 2.08 8.85
N ALA A 76 -1.64 1.74 8.02
CA ALA A 76 -0.67 0.70 8.33
C ALA A 76 0.17 1.04 9.57
N ARG A 77 0.54 2.32 9.76
CA ARG A 77 1.26 2.80 10.94
C ARG A 77 0.41 2.71 12.20
N THR A 78 -0.87 3.07 12.13
CA THR A 78 -1.78 2.88 13.27
C THR A 78 -1.91 1.41 13.65
N GLN A 79 -1.93 0.52 12.65
CA GLN A 79 -2.09 -0.91 12.89
C GLN A 79 -0.81 -1.59 13.38
N THR A 80 0.35 -1.20 12.86
CA THR A 80 1.66 -1.71 13.29
C THR A 80 1.95 -1.31 14.73
N GLY A 81 1.60 -0.07 15.12
CA GLY A 81 1.66 0.38 16.51
C GLY A 81 0.66 -0.34 17.43
N ALA A 82 -0.51 -0.72 16.91
CA ALA A 82 -1.55 -1.43 17.67
C ALA A 82 -1.29 -2.95 17.81
N MET A 83 -0.53 -3.57 16.91
CA MET A 83 -0.20 -5.01 16.95
C MET A 83 0.98 -5.37 17.86
N SER A 84 1.54 -4.42 18.59
CA SER A 84 2.58 -4.66 19.60
C SER A 84 1.97 -4.77 21.00
N GLN A 85 1.10 -5.75 21.27
CA GLN A 85 0.71 -6.16 22.63
C GLN A 85 0.45 -7.67 22.72
#